data_AF-A0A529XSZ0-F1
#
_entry.id   AF-A0A529XSZ0-F1
#
_cell.length_a   1.000
_cell.length_b   1.000
_cell.length_c   1.000
_cell.angle_alpha   90.00
_cell.angle_beta   90.00
_cell.angle_gamma   90.00
#
_symmetry.space_group_name_H-M   'P 1'
#
loop_
_entity.id
_entity.type
_entity.pdbx_description
1 polymer ?
#
loop_
_entity_poly.entity_id
_entity_poly.type
_entity_poly.pdbx_seq_one_letter_code
_entity_poly.pdbx_strand_id
1 'polypeptide(L)'
;MSRTSESVDLWPVAAAAEGNAPSIWNGLIRHPWRLLALLCLTQIACWTVMPALVNVGPPYDVVEGFMWGREWVLLTYKHPQLPCWLLEISHLLTGS
;
A
#
# COMPACT_ATOMS: atom_id res chain seq x y z
N MET A 1 -38.05 0.48 52.92
CA MET A 1 -37.65 0.63 51.51
C MET A 1 -36.14 0.71 51.43
N SER A 2 -35.47 -0.44 51.31
CA SER A 2 -34.02 -0.56 51.19
C SER A 2 -33.61 -0.48 49.72
N ARG A 3 -32.89 0.59 49.35
CA ARG A 3 -32.31 0.76 48.00
C ARG A 3 -31.06 -0.12 47.91
N THR A 4 -31.17 -1.26 47.24
CA THR A 4 -30.06 -2.14 46.91
C THR A 4 -29.14 -1.45 45.90
N SER A 5 -27.86 -1.33 46.24
CA SER A 5 -26.79 -0.89 45.36
C SER A 5 -26.49 -1.99 44.35
N GLU A 6 -26.85 -1.78 43.09
CA GLU A 6 -26.37 -2.63 41.98
C GLU A 6 -24.89 -2.32 41.75
N SER A 7 -24.02 -3.19 42.27
CA SER A 7 -22.63 -3.26 41.84
C SER A 7 -22.62 -3.85 40.44
N VAL A 8 -22.48 -2.99 39.43
CA VAL A 8 -22.21 -3.41 38.06
C VAL A 8 -20.85 -4.11 38.08
N ASP A 9 -20.85 -5.44 38.02
CA ASP A 9 -19.64 -6.27 37.92
C ASP A 9 -18.95 -5.99 36.57
N LEU A 10 -18.16 -4.91 36.52
CA LEU A 10 -17.20 -4.71 35.45
C LEU A 10 -16.18 -5.84 35.51
N TRP A 11 -16.10 -6.63 34.43
CA TRP A 11 -15.12 -7.68 34.24
C TRP A 11 -13.70 -7.16 34.56
N PRO A 12 -12.95 -7.79 35.48
CA PRO A 12 -11.70 -7.24 36.00
C PRO A 12 -10.62 -7.04 34.92
N VAL A 13 -10.67 -7.79 33.81
CA VAL A 13 -9.75 -7.63 32.68
C VAL A 13 -10.06 -6.36 31.87
N ALA A 14 -11.33 -5.96 31.76
CA ALA A 14 -11.72 -4.73 31.06
C ALA A 14 -11.24 -3.50 31.85
N ALA A 15 -11.46 -3.49 33.16
CA ALA A 15 -10.97 -2.43 34.05
C ALA A 15 -9.41 -2.35 34.09
N ALA A 16 -8.73 -3.49 34.02
CA ALA A 16 -7.26 -3.54 33.97
C ALA A 16 -6.68 -3.03 32.63
N ALA A 17 -7.41 -3.20 31.51
CA ALA A 17 -6.98 -2.73 30.19
C ALA A 17 -7.09 -1.20 30.04
N GLU A 18 -8.06 -0.57 30.71
CA GLU A 18 -8.27 0.88 30.65
C GLU A 18 -7.12 1.69 31.30
N GLY A 19 -6.43 1.12 32.29
CA GLY A 19 -5.40 1.82 33.06
C GLY A 19 -4.03 1.98 32.39
N ASN A 20 -3.76 1.30 31.27
CA ASN A 20 -2.40 1.22 30.70
C ASN A 20 -2.34 1.49 29.19
N ALA A 21 -3.31 2.21 28.61
CA ALA A 21 -3.17 2.68 27.24
C ALA A 21 -1.97 3.65 27.15
N PRO A 22 -0.91 3.34 26.37
CA PRO A 22 0.25 4.21 26.28
C PRO A 22 -0.17 5.64 25.92
N SER A 23 0.49 6.67 26.48
CA SER A 23 0.10 8.09 26.28
C SER A 23 -0.02 8.50 24.80
N ILE A 24 0.67 7.76 23.93
CA ILE A 24 0.66 7.84 22.48
C ILE A 24 -0.77 7.66 21.91
N TRP A 25 -1.55 6.70 22.42
CA TRP A 25 -2.93 6.47 22.00
C TRP A 25 -3.86 7.60 22.44
N ASN A 26 -3.65 8.13 23.65
CA ASN A 26 -4.40 9.29 24.13
C ASN A 26 -4.13 10.55 23.29
N GLY A 27 -2.91 10.71 22.76
CA GLY A 27 -2.58 11.79 21.82
C GLY A 27 -3.18 11.59 20.42
N LEU A 28 -3.30 10.35 19.97
CA LEU A 28 -3.85 9.96 18.67
C LEU A 28 -5.39 10.08 18.64
N ILE A 29 -6.08 9.63 19.69
CA ILE A 29 -7.55 9.68 19.80
C ILE A 29 -8.06 11.13 19.91
N ARG A 30 -7.30 12.01 20.58
CA ARG A 30 -7.66 13.46 20.68
C ARG A 30 -7.63 14.19 19.33
N HIS A 31 -6.92 13.65 18.35
CA HIS A 31 -6.74 14.27 17.04
C HIS A 31 -6.97 13.23 15.93
N PRO A 32 -8.23 12.98 15.52
CA PRO A 32 -8.57 11.92 14.57
C PRO A 32 -7.87 12.07 13.22
N TRP A 33 -7.49 13.29 12.83
CA TRP A 33 -6.72 13.54 11.62
C TRP A 33 -5.32 12.93 11.65
N ARG A 34 -4.66 12.83 12.83
CA ARG A 34 -3.33 12.20 12.97
C ARG A 34 -3.42 10.70 12.79
N LEU A 35 -4.47 10.08 13.33
CA LEU A 35 -4.78 8.67 13.09
C LEU A 35 -4.97 8.39 11.61
N LEU A 36 -5.82 9.20 10.95
CA LEU A 36 -6.06 9.09 9.51
C LEU A 36 -4.76 9.23 8.71
N ALA A 37 -3.97 10.27 8.98
CA ALA A 37 -2.71 10.52 8.28
C ALA A 37 -1.73 9.35 8.45
N LEU A 38 -1.62 8.80 9.66
CA LEU A 38 -0.76 7.64 9.94
C LEU A 38 -1.24 6.39 9.19
N LEU A 39 -2.55 6.14 9.16
CA LEU A 39 -3.12 5.04 8.38
C LEU A 39 -2.89 5.21 6.88
N CYS A 40 -3.11 6.42 6.34
CA CYS A 40 -2.85 6.72 4.94
C CYS A 40 -1.37 6.55 4.59
N LEU A 41 -0.45 7.07 5.41
CA LEU A 41 0.99 6.91 5.20
C LEU A 41 1.41 5.45 5.25
N THR A 42 0.90 4.69 6.22
CA THR A 42 1.15 3.25 6.33
C THR A 42 0.63 2.51 5.11
N GLN A 43 -0.57 2.84 4.65
CA GLN A 43 -1.16 2.27 3.44
C GLN A 43 -0.29 2.57 2.22
N ILE A 44 0.09 3.83 2.00
CA ILE A 44 0.94 4.25 0.87
C ILE A 44 2.28 3.52 0.93
N ALA A 45 2.93 3.47 2.10
CA ALA A 45 4.19 2.79 2.26
C ALA A 45 4.05 1.29 1.97
N CYS A 46 3.05 0.62 2.53
CA CYS A 46 2.81 -0.80 2.29
C CYS A 46 2.52 -1.09 0.81
N TRP A 47 1.64 -0.31 0.17
CA TRP A 47 1.28 -0.47 -1.24
C TRP A 47 2.35 -0.02 -2.24
N THR A 48 3.38 0.70 -1.80
CA THR A 48 4.50 1.09 -2.67
C THR A 48 5.68 0.15 -2.49
N VAL A 49 6.06 -0.09 -1.23
CA VAL A 49 7.24 -0.88 -0.89
C VAL A 49 7.00 -2.37 -1.16
N MET A 50 5.84 -2.91 -0.83
CA MET A 50 5.59 -4.34 -1.05
C MET A 50 5.65 -4.72 -2.54
N PRO A 51 4.96 -4.02 -3.46
CA PRO A 51 5.09 -4.33 -4.89
C PRO A 51 6.51 -4.11 -5.41
N ALA A 52 7.22 -3.08 -4.96
CA ALA A 52 8.61 -2.83 -5.37
C ALA A 52 9.58 -3.92 -4.92
N LEU A 53 9.34 -4.55 -3.77
CA LEU A 53 10.18 -5.63 -3.26
C LEU A 53 9.82 -7.01 -3.84
N VAL A 54 8.53 -7.26 -4.08
CA VAL A 54 8.04 -8.58 -4.52
C VAL A 54 8.09 -8.71 -6.04
N ASN A 55 7.80 -7.64 -6.78
CA ASN A 55 7.81 -7.64 -8.24
C ASN A 55 9.13 -7.05 -8.77
N VAL A 56 10.20 -7.82 -8.62
CA VAL A 56 11.56 -7.44 -9.04
C VAL A 56 11.68 -7.38 -10.57
N GLY A 57 10.79 -8.05 -11.29
CA GLY A 57 10.77 -8.06 -12.74
C GLY A 57 10.06 -6.84 -13.34
N PRO A 58 10.42 -6.43 -14.56
CA PRO A 58 9.63 -5.45 -15.30
C PRO A 58 8.18 -5.97 -15.47
N PRO A 59 7.19 -5.07 -15.48
CA PRO A 59 5.80 -5.45 -15.72
C PRO A 59 5.67 -6.28 -17.00
N TYR A 60 4.74 -7.23 -17.01
CA TYR A 60 4.59 -8.17 -18.13
C TYR A 60 4.41 -7.45 -19.48
N ASP A 61 3.66 -6.34 -19.51
CA ASP A 61 3.46 -5.53 -20.71
C ASP A 61 4.77 -4.89 -21.22
N VAL A 62 5.72 -4.60 -20.33
CA VAL A 62 7.05 -4.07 -20.69
C VAL A 62 7.91 -5.17 -21.30
N VAL A 63 7.83 -6.39 -20.77
CA VAL A 63 8.54 -7.56 -21.34
C VAL A 63 8.01 -7.85 -22.75
N GLU A 64 6.68 -7.88 -22.91
CA GLU A 64 6.03 -8.00 -24.22
C GLU A 64 6.49 -6.89 -25.18
N GLY A 65 6.60 -5.66 -24.67
CA GLY A 65 7.10 -4.53 -25.43
C GLY A 65 8.54 -4.67 -25.90
N PHE A 66 9.45 -5.18 -25.08
CA PHE A 66 10.82 -5.49 -25.50
C PHE A 66 10.87 -6.59 -26.56
N MET A 67 10.05 -7.63 -26.41
CA MET A 67 9.99 -8.73 -27.37
C MET A 67 9.57 -8.23 -28.77
N TRP A 68 8.58 -7.34 -28.86
CA TRP A 68 8.13 -6.79 -30.15
C TRP A 68 8.96 -5.61 -30.64
N GLY A 69 9.52 -4.81 -29.73
CA GLY A 69 10.37 -3.66 -30.03
C GLY A 69 11.63 -4.09 -30.77
N ARG A 70 12.28 -5.16 -30.30
CA ARG A 70 13.48 -5.72 -30.93
C ARG A 70 13.24 -6.22 -32.36
N GLU A 71 12.03 -6.74 -32.64
CA GLU A 71 11.64 -7.24 -33.96
C GLU A 71 11.07 -6.13 -34.88
N TRP A 72 10.98 -4.88 -34.39
CA TRP A 72 10.41 -3.74 -35.13
C TRP A 72 9.03 -4.00 -35.73
N VAL A 73 8.20 -4.77 -35.04
CA VAL A 73 6.82 -5.08 -35.47
C VAL A 73 6.02 -3.78 -35.55
N LEU A 74 5.36 -3.49 -36.69
CA LEU A 74 4.57 -2.26 -36.89
C LEU A 74 3.22 -2.29 -36.15
N LEU A 75 2.51 -3.40 -36.27
CA LEU A 75 1.15 -3.57 -35.78
C LEU A 75 0.94 -5.01 -35.33
N THR A 76 0.23 -5.15 -34.23
CA THR A 76 -0.29 -6.44 -33.76
C THR A 76 -1.81 -6.42 -33.85
N TYR A 77 -2.45 -7.57 -33.62
CA TYR A 77 -3.91 -7.61 -33.49
C TYR A 77 -4.43 -6.76 -32.30
N LYS A 78 -3.58 -6.43 -31.31
CA LYS A 78 -3.94 -5.71 -30.09
C LYS A 78 -3.87 -4.19 -30.27
N HIS A 79 -2.74 -3.67 -30.74
CA HIS A 79 -2.52 -2.24 -30.97
C HIS A 79 -1.30 -1.96 -31.87
N PRO A 80 -1.17 -0.73 -32.43
CA PRO A 80 0.07 -0.26 -33.04
C PRO A 80 1.23 -0.27 -32.04
N GLN A 81 2.43 -0.50 -32.54
CA GLN A 81 3.60 -0.89 -31.74
C GLN A 81 4.65 0.22 -31.57
N LEU A 82 4.28 1.46 -31.86
CA LEU A 82 5.13 2.63 -31.63
C LEU A 82 5.67 2.74 -30.18
N PRO A 83 4.90 2.43 -29.12
CA PRO A 83 5.43 2.42 -27.76
C PRO A 83 6.57 1.40 -27.56
N CYS A 84 6.50 0.26 -28.23
CA CYS A 84 7.50 -0.80 -28.13
C CYS A 84 8.80 -0.41 -28.84
N TRP A 85 8.70 0.31 -29.95
CA TRP A 85 9.86 0.89 -30.63
C TRP A 85 10.55 1.96 -29.79
N LEU A 86 9.78 2.85 -29.15
CA LEU A 86 10.34 3.86 -28.25
C LEU A 86 11.05 3.21 -27.06
N LEU A 87 10.49 2.11 -26.52
CA LEU A 87 11.14 1.30 -25.51
C LEU A 87 12.47 0.73 -26.01
N GLU A 88 12.50 0.07 -27.17
CA GLU A 88 13.74 -0.47 -27.75
C GLU A 88 14.78 0.62 -28.03
N ILE A 89 14.37 1.78 -28.57
CA ILE A 89 15.26 2.92 -28.79
C ILE A 89 15.84 3.41 -27.46
N SER A 90 15.01 3.55 -26.42
CA SER A 90 15.49 3.98 -25.10
C SER A 90 16.50 3.00 -24.50
N HIS A 91 16.28 1.69 -24.70
CA HIS A 91 17.20 0.64 -24.28
C HIS A 91 18.50 0.67 -25.06
N LEU A 92 18.46 0.84 -26.39
CA LEU A 92 19.66 1.00 -27.22
C LEU A 92 20.47 2.26 -26.85
N LEU A 93 19.79 3.33 -26.43
CA LEU A 93 20.44 4.57 -26.01
C LEU A 93 21.03 4.50 -24.60
N THR A 94 20.39 3.76 -23.68
CA THR A 94 20.73 3.77 -22.24
C THR A 94 21.48 2.51 -21.80
N GLY A 95 21.37 1.42 -22.56
CA GLY A 95 21.95 0.10 -22.24
C GLY A 95 21.19 -0.65 -21.14
N SER A 96 20.00 -0.19 -20.75
CA SER A 96 19.15 -0.74 -19.68
C SER A 96 17.70 -0.81 -20.13
#